data_AF-A0A4V2UVM6-F1
#
_entry.id   AF-A0A4V2UVM6-F1
#
_cell.length_a   1.000
_cell.length_b   1.000
_cell.length_c   1.000
_cell.angle_alpha   90.00
_cell.angle_beta   90.00
_cell.angle_gamma   90.00
#
_symmetry.space_group_name_H-M   'P 1'
#
loop_
_entity.id
_entity.type
_entity.pdbx_description
1 polymer ?
#
loop_
_entity_poly.entity_id
_entity_poly.type
_entity_poly.pdbx_seq_one_letter_code
_entity_poly.pdbx_strand_id
1 'polypeptide(L)'
;MKGTTAFNLWSYLILSLVALGLIRTLIESPLYVLVPLLIIGVIFLLYKYPPRWLLKITSTPYQPRREQGKLNKKRKRRTFRVIDGNKKPF
;
A
#
# COMPACT_ATOMS: atom_id res chain seq x y z
N MET A 1 -41.07 -27.22 2.55
CA MET A 1 -41.57 -26.52 1.35
C MET A 1 -40.66 -26.88 0.18
N LYS A 2 -41.09 -27.76 -0.73
CA LYS A 2 -40.30 -28.15 -1.91
C LYS A 2 -40.60 -27.16 -3.03
N GLY A 3 -39.70 -26.22 -3.29
CA GLY A 3 -39.81 -25.34 -4.46
C GLY A 3 -39.52 -26.16 -5.71
N THR A 4 -40.55 -26.50 -6.48
CA THR A 4 -40.38 -27.14 -7.79
C THR A 4 -39.91 -26.09 -8.79
N THR A 5 -38.60 -26.04 -9.03
CA THR A 5 -38.01 -25.26 -10.12
C THR A 5 -38.33 -25.95 -11.45
N ALA A 6 -39.51 -25.70 -12.00
CA ALA A 6 -39.83 -26.09 -13.37
C ALA A 6 -38.99 -25.20 -14.31
N PHE A 7 -37.79 -25.67 -14.67
CA PHE A 7 -36.96 -25.00 -15.66
C PHE A 7 -37.62 -25.14 -17.03
N ASN A 8 -38.01 -24.00 -17.61
CA ASN A 8 -38.60 -23.96 -18.93
C ASN A 8 -37.53 -24.23 -20.01
N LEU A 9 -37.91 -24.87 -21.11
CA LEU A 9 -37.02 -25.12 -22.26
C LEU A 9 -36.37 -23.81 -22.77
N TRP A 10 -37.13 -22.72 -22.74
CA TRP A 10 -36.67 -21.37 -23.03
C TRP A 10 -35.53 -20.91 -22.12
N SER A 11 -35.62 -21.21 -20.82
CA SER A 11 -34.56 -20.88 -19.87
C SER A 11 -33.26 -21.59 -20.24
N TYR A 12 -33.31 -22.87 -20.62
CA TYR A 12 -32.11 -23.60 -21.07
C TYR A 12 -31.52 -23.05 -22.37
N LEU A 13 -32.36 -22.69 -23.34
CA LEU A 13 -31.92 -22.05 -24.59
C LEU A 13 -31.20 -20.73 -24.33
N ILE A 14 -31.79 -19.87 -23.49
CA ILE A 14 -31.18 -18.59 -23.12
C ILE A 14 -29.88 -18.81 -22.37
N LEU A 15 -29.86 -19.74 -21.39
CA LEU A 15 -28.66 -20.03 -20.60
C LEU A 15 -27.53 -20.58 -21.46
N SER A 16 -27.87 -21.44 -22.43
CA SER A 16 -26.91 -21.98 -23.39
C SER A 16 -26.33 -20.89 -24.29
N LEU A 17 -27.16 -19.97 -24.79
CA LEU A 17 -26.69 -18.85 -25.63
C LEU A 17 -25.79 -17.89 -24.85
N VAL A 18 -26.14 -17.60 -23.59
CA VAL A 18 -25.31 -16.79 -22.68
C VAL A 18 -23.98 -17.50 -22.41
N ALA A 19 -24.01 -18.80 -22.11
CA ALA A 19 -22.79 -19.58 -21.87
C ALA A 19 -21.88 -19.60 -23.11
N LEU A 20 -22.43 -19.85 -24.29
CA LEU A 20 -21.68 -19.81 -25.56
C LEU A 20 -21.11 -18.42 -25.86
N GLY A 21 -21.88 -17.37 -25.61
CA GLY A 21 -21.41 -15.99 -25.74
C GLY A 21 -20.22 -15.71 -24.81
N LEU A 22 -20.31 -16.13 -23.54
CA LEU A 22 -19.22 -15.99 -22.58
C LEU A 22 -17.97 -16.81 -22.95
N ILE A 23 -18.16 -18.00 -23.51
CA ILE A 23 -17.04 -18.83 -23.99
C ILE A 23 -16.37 -18.17 -25.21
N ARG A 24 -17.15 -17.65 -26.16
CA ARG A 24 -16.66 -16.89 -27.32
C ARG A 24 -15.84 -15.67 -26.89
N THR A 25 -16.36 -14.85 -25.97
CA THR A 25 -15.64 -13.67 -25.49
C THR A 25 -14.37 -14.03 -24.74
N LEU A 26 -14.35 -15.17 -24.03
CA LEU A 26 -13.16 -15.68 -23.37
C LEU A 26 -12.09 -16.17 -24.37
N ILE A 27 -12.48 -16.72 -25.53
CA ILE A 27 -11.54 -17.18 -26.56
C ILE A 27 -11.01 -16.01 -27.41
N GLU A 28 -11.89 -15.11 -27.84
CA GLU A 28 -11.53 -14.00 -28.75
C GLU A 28 -10.85 -12.85 -28.02
N SER A 29 -11.20 -12.62 -26.76
CA SER A 29 -10.66 -11.51 -25.96
C SER A 29 -10.41 -11.96 -24.51
N PRO A 30 -9.55 -12.97 -24.29
CA PRO A 30 -9.28 -13.51 -22.97
C PRO A 30 -8.81 -12.42 -22.01
N LEU A 31 -8.04 -11.45 -22.50
CA LEU A 31 -7.52 -10.35 -21.68
C LEU A 31 -8.65 -9.53 -21.02
N TYR A 32 -9.79 -9.28 -21.68
CA TYR A 32 -10.88 -8.50 -21.10
C TYR A 32 -11.54 -9.18 -19.90
N VAL A 33 -11.56 -10.52 -19.87
CA VAL A 33 -12.11 -11.30 -18.75
C VAL A 33 -11.02 -11.65 -17.73
N LEU A 34 -9.82 -11.96 -18.21
CA LEU A 34 -8.70 -12.39 -17.40
C LEU A 34 -8.13 -11.25 -16.56
N VAL A 35 -8.05 -10.02 -17.09
CA VAL A 35 -7.57 -8.85 -16.34
C VAL A 35 -8.39 -8.57 -15.07
N PRO A 36 -9.73 -8.41 -15.11
CA PRO A 36 -10.51 -8.19 -13.90
C PRO A 36 -10.47 -9.40 -12.95
N LEU A 37 -10.51 -10.63 -13.48
CA LEU A 37 -10.38 -11.85 -12.67
C LEU A 37 -9.03 -11.89 -11.93
N LEU A 38 -7.96 -11.54 -12.63
CA LEU A 38 -6.60 -11.49 -12.11
C LEU A 38 -6.45 -10.36 -11.08
N ILE A 39 -7.03 -9.18 -11.32
CA ILE A 39 -7.06 -8.09 -10.35
C ILE A 39 -7.73 -8.56 -9.05
N ILE A 40 -8.92 -9.17 -9.15
CA ILE A 40 -9.63 -9.73 -7.98
C ILE A 40 -8.77 -10.78 -7.28
N GLY A 41 -8.17 -11.70 -8.04
CA GLY A 41 -7.31 -12.75 -7.51
C GLY A 41 -6.07 -12.19 -6.79
N VAL A 42 -5.41 -11.19 -7.37
CA VAL A 42 -4.25 -10.51 -6.77
C VAL A 42 -4.67 -9.76 -5.51
N ILE A 43 -5.77 -9.01 -5.54
CA ILE A 43 -6.30 -8.32 -4.35
C ILE A 43 -6.62 -9.33 -3.25
N PHE A 44 -7.29 -10.44 -3.58
CA PHE A 44 -7.63 -11.49 -2.63
C PHE A 44 -6.37 -12.14 -2.04
N LEU A 45 -5.36 -12.43 -2.87
CA LEU A 45 -4.11 -13.01 -2.44
C LEU A 45 -3.33 -12.05 -1.52
N LEU A 46 -3.24 -10.78 -1.88
CA LEU A 46 -2.61 -9.74 -1.06
C LEU A 46 -3.42 -9.46 0.23
N TYR A 47 -4.75 -9.56 0.19
CA TYR A 47 -5.58 -9.42 1.38
C TYR A 47 -5.37 -10.60 2.34
N LYS A 48 -5.35 -11.82 1.81
CA LYS A 48 -5.17 -13.04 2.61
C LYS A 48 -3.75 -13.16 3.16
N TYR A 49 -2.77 -12.79 2.35
CA TYR A 49 -1.35 -12.85 2.69
C TYR A 49 -0.72 -11.48 2.45
N PRO A 50 -0.98 -10.50 3.33
CA PRO A 50 -0.44 -9.16 3.18
C PRO A 50 1.08 -9.23 3.19
N PRO A 51 1.73 -8.90 2.06
CA PRO A 51 3.15 -9.05 1.96
C PRO A 51 3.86 -7.95 2.76
N ARG A 52 5.05 -8.24 3.31
CA ARG A 52 5.72 -7.40 4.32
C ARG A 52 6.00 -5.95 3.86
N TRP A 53 6.24 -5.74 2.57
CA TRP A 53 6.37 -4.40 1.95
C TRP A 53 5.07 -3.57 1.99
N LEU A 54 3.89 -4.17 1.85
CA LEU A 54 2.60 -3.48 1.97
C LEU A 54 2.37 -2.98 3.41
N LEU A 55 2.77 -3.78 4.40
CA LEU A 55 2.72 -3.38 5.80
C LEU A 55 3.64 -2.18 6.09
N LYS A 56 4.78 -2.09 5.40
CA LYS A 56 5.75 -0.98 5.54
C LYS A 56 5.26 0.34 4.93
N ILE A 57 4.34 0.30 3.97
CA ILE A 57 3.76 1.50 3.34
C ILE A 57 2.74 2.16 4.28
N THR A 58 1.92 1.36 4.97
CA THR A 58 0.96 1.88 5.96
C THR A 58 1.62 2.33 7.25
N SER A 59 2.71 1.68 7.67
CA SER A 59 3.54 2.21 8.75
C SER A 59 4.35 3.37 8.19
N THR A 60 3.78 4.58 8.18
CA THR A 60 4.55 5.81 8.06
C THR A 60 5.77 5.62 8.95
N PRO A 61 7.00 5.59 8.40
CA PRO A 61 8.16 5.56 9.26
C PRO A 61 8.08 6.86 10.04
N TYR A 62 7.72 6.77 11.32
CA TYR A 62 7.98 7.83 12.26
C TYR A 62 9.49 7.99 12.22
N GLN A 63 9.95 8.89 11.37
CA GLN A 63 11.31 9.36 11.39
C GLN A 63 11.37 10.14 12.70
N PRO A 64 12.03 9.64 13.76
CA PRO A 64 12.50 10.59 14.76
C PRO A 64 13.31 11.58 13.94
N ARG A 65 12.91 12.86 13.99
CA ARG A 65 13.65 13.97 13.42
C ARG A 65 15.07 13.83 13.95
N ARG A 66 15.95 13.16 13.18
CA ARG A 66 17.36 13.09 13.48
C ARG A 66 17.78 14.53 13.33
N GLU A 67 18.03 15.18 14.46
CA GLU A 67 18.67 16.48 14.51
C GLU A 67 20.00 16.36 13.78
N GLN A 68 19.95 16.62 12.47
CA GLN A 68 21.11 16.64 11.62
C GLN A 68 21.90 17.87 12.01
N GLY A 69 22.97 17.63 12.77
CA GLY A 69 24.22 18.34 12.54
C GLY A 69 24.55 19.47 13.51
N LYS A 70 24.73 19.17 14.79
CA LYS A 70 25.75 19.87 15.61
C LYS A 70 26.59 18.91 16.45
N LEU A 71 26.98 17.78 15.87
CA LEU A 71 27.95 16.86 16.49
C LEU A 71 29.37 17.15 16.03
N ASN A 72 29.89 18.37 16.26
CA ASN A 72 31.34 18.58 16.40
C ASN A 72 31.75 19.96 16.97
N LYS A 73 31.04 20.48 17.98
CA LYS A 73 31.62 21.59 18.75
C LYS A 73 32.52 20.99 19.80
N LYS A 74 33.79 20.69 19.44
CA LYS A 74 34.88 20.49 20.41
C LYS A 74 34.71 21.55 21.48
N ARG A 75 34.33 21.17 22.70
CA ARG A 75 34.30 22.10 23.84
C ARG A 75 35.73 22.58 24.01
N LYS A 76 36.04 23.76 23.46
CA LYS A 76 37.32 24.43 23.69
C LYS A 76 37.43 24.61 25.20
N ARG A 77 38.36 23.89 25.83
CA ARG A 77 38.77 24.15 27.22
C ARG A 77 39.34 25.57 27.24
N ARG A 78 38.53 26.55 27.63
CA ARG A 78 39.02 27.91 27.87
C ARG A 78 39.57 27.91 29.30
N THR A 79 40.85 28.22 29.44
CA THR A 79 41.43 28.56 30.74
C THR A 79 40.79 29.85 31.23
N PHE A 80 40.54 29.91 32.53
CA PHE A 80 40.09 31.13 33.20
C PHE A 80 41.11 32.24 32.90
N ARG A 81 40.66 33.32 32.26
CA ARG A 81 41.48 34.52 32.08
C ARG A 81 40.88 35.58 32.99
N VAL A 82 41.71 36.20 33.79
CA VAL A 82 41.35 37.38 34.56
C VAL A 82 40.90 38.42 33.54
N ILE A 83 39.67 38.90 33.68
CA ILE A 83 39.24 40.09 32.97
C ILE A 83 39.92 41.23 33.70
N ASP A 84 40.95 41.82 33.10
CA ASP A 84 41.53 43.05 33.62
C ASP A 84 40.44 44.11 33.59
N GLY A 85 39.89 44.39 34.78
CA GLY A 85 38.88 45.40 34.95
C GLY A 85 39.53 46.75 34.66
N ASN A 86 39.14 47.38 33.56
CA ASN A 86 39.48 48.78 33.31
C ASN A 86 38.67 49.64 34.29
N LYS A 87 39.12 49.73 35.54
CA LYS A 87 38.63 50.71 36.49
C LYS A 87 39.12 52.07 35.97
N LYS A 88 38.22 52.82 35.34
CA LYS A 88 38.48 54.23 35.07
C LYS A 88 38.57 54.91 36.44
N PRO A 89 39.71 55.50 36.81
CA PRO A 89 39.69 56.44 37.92
C PRO A 89 38.92 57.69 37.48
N PHE A 90 38.26 58.31 38.45
CA PHE A 90 37.54 59.59 38.41
C PHE A 90 36.05 59.50 38.06
#